data_AF-A0A1G3AZD4-F1
#
_entry.id   AF-A0A1G3AZD4-F1
#
_cell.length_a   1.000
_cell.length_b   1.000
_cell.length_c   1.000
_cell.angle_alpha   90.00
_cell.angle_beta   90.00
_cell.angle_gamma   90.00
#
_symmetry.space_group_name_H-M   'P 1'
#
loop_
_entity.id
_entity.type
_entity.pdbx_description
1 polymer ?
#
loop_
_entity_poly.entity_id
_entity_poly.type
_entity_poly.pdbx_seq_one_letter_code
_entity_poly.pdbx_strand_id
1 'polypeptide(L)'
;MNNKLDIETIINKIRNAEDVTLKPVTDIVALKISKGPYDGGPENNIIKAEKITAEYISDNYSTLDEFHKDLTILDGGIKGIEAIADKIYKYYKTCDHLDFDTVKGSISSKKDITLKIITDLVAYKISESKDDKGPDLNFISAETFVAEYVSKNFRNKKELESKISKLGKDMKGLNRFADIVYNHFANNKDK
;
A
#
# COMPACT_ATOMS: atom_id res chain seq x y z
N MET A 1 5.55 -17.73 16.08
CA MET A 1 4.70 -16.74 15.40
C MET A 1 4.88 -15.44 16.16
N ASN A 2 5.48 -14.41 15.57
CA ASN A 2 5.55 -13.10 16.23
C ASN A 2 4.13 -12.52 16.22
N ASN A 3 3.55 -12.31 17.40
CA ASN A 3 2.31 -11.57 17.55
C ASN A 3 2.59 -10.11 17.17
N LYS A 4 2.50 -9.80 15.86
CA LYS A 4 2.55 -8.40 15.41
C LYS A 4 1.33 -7.68 15.95
N LEU A 5 1.51 -6.41 16.29
CA LEU A 5 0.39 -5.55 16.67
C LEU A 5 -0.60 -5.46 15.51
N ASP A 6 -1.87 -5.58 15.83
CA ASP A 6 -2.94 -5.41 14.86
C ASP A 6 -2.98 -3.95 14.37
N ILE A 7 -2.91 -3.78 13.04
CA ILE A 7 -2.83 -2.46 12.40
C ILE A 7 -4.10 -1.66 12.67
N GLU A 8 -5.27 -2.29 12.59
CA GLU A 8 -6.56 -1.60 12.79
C GLU A 8 -6.70 -1.11 14.23
N THR A 9 -6.21 -1.89 15.20
CA THR A 9 -6.14 -1.48 16.60
C THR A 9 -5.28 -0.23 16.80
N ILE A 10 -4.11 -0.13 16.14
CA ILE A 10 -3.27 1.07 16.22
C ILE A 10 -3.95 2.27 15.54
N ILE A 11 -4.58 2.07 14.38
CA ILE A 11 -5.33 3.13 13.67
C ILE A 11 -6.46 3.68 14.57
N ASN A 12 -7.22 2.80 15.21
CA ASN A 12 -8.28 3.21 16.13
C ASN A 12 -7.74 4.04 17.29
N LYS A 13 -6.58 3.67 17.84
CA LYS A 13 -5.91 4.46 18.89
C LYS A 13 -5.49 5.85 18.43
N ILE A 14 -5.01 5.97 17.19
CA ILE A 14 -4.69 7.27 16.57
C ILE A 14 -5.96 8.13 16.45
N ARG A 15 -7.03 7.57 15.86
CA ARG A 15 -8.28 8.29 15.56
C ARG A 15 -9.04 8.73 16.80
N ASN A 16 -9.08 7.87 17.82
CA ASN A 16 -9.77 8.16 19.09
C ASN A 16 -8.92 9.01 20.04
N ALA A 17 -7.68 9.35 19.67
CA ALA A 17 -6.71 10.04 20.53
C ALA A 17 -6.54 9.36 21.90
N GLU A 18 -6.67 8.03 21.94
CA GLU A 18 -6.44 7.22 23.16
C GLU A 18 -4.97 7.25 23.58
N ASP A 19 -4.08 7.55 22.64
CA ASP A 19 -2.66 7.69 22.83
C ASP A 19 -2.20 9.09 22.46
N VAL A 20 -1.76 9.83 23.48
CA VAL A 20 -1.35 11.25 23.37
C VAL A 20 -0.10 11.44 22.49
N THR A 21 0.64 10.38 22.18
CA THR A 21 1.87 10.43 21.37
C THR A 21 1.63 10.05 19.92
N LEU A 22 0.71 9.11 19.66
CA LEU A 22 0.46 8.60 18.31
C LEU A 22 -0.17 9.64 17.38
N LYS A 23 -1.11 10.47 17.88
CA LYS A 23 -1.77 11.49 17.06
C LYS A 23 -0.78 12.59 16.60
N PRO A 24 0.03 13.21 17.48
CA PRO A 24 1.06 14.16 17.06
C PRO A 24 2.07 13.58 16.06
N VAL A 25 2.54 12.35 16.28
CA VAL A 25 3.44 11.65 15.34
C VAL A 25 2.78 11.54 13.96
N THR A 26 1.52 11.08 13.93
CA THR A 26 0.76 10.90 12.69
C THR A 26 0.52 12.23 11.97
N ASP A 27 0.21 13.30 12.69
CA ASP A 27 -0.03 14.62 12.12
C ASP A 27 1.23 15.20 11.45
N ILE A 28 2.40 14.98 12.05
CA ILE A 28 3.67 15.37 11.44
C ILE A 28 3.94 14.55 10.18
N VAL A 29 3.63 13.26 10.18
CA VAL A 29 3.74 12.41 8.97
C VAL A 29 2.80 12.92 7.88
N ALA A 30 1.54 13.23 8.19
CA ALA A 30 0.58 13.79 7.24
C ALA A 30 1.08 15.12 6.63
N LEU A 31 1.63 16.00 7.47
CA LEU A 31 2.24 17.27 7.04
C LEU A 31 3.46 17.05 6.13
N LYS A 32 4.26 16.01 6.39
CA LYS A 32 5.41 15.68 5.52
C LYS A 32 4.93 15.12 4.17
N ILE A 33 3.88 14.31 4.16
CA ILE A 33 3.26 13.80 2.92
C ILE A 33 2.70 14.98 2.10
N SER A 34 1.99 15.92 2.74
CA SER A 34 1.39 17.08 2.05
C SER A 34 2.42 18.03 1.44
N LYS A 35 3.66 18.02 1.95
CA LYS A 35 4.79 18.80 1.40
C LYS A 35 5.59 18.02 0.36
N GLY A 36 5.27 16.75 0.15
CA GLY A 36 5.98 15.83 -0.73
C GLY A 36 5.32 15.68 -2.10
N PRO A 37 5.94 14.90 -3.00
CA PRO A 37 5.41 14.64 -4.34
C PRO A 37 4.20 13.69 -4.35
N TYR A 38 3.79 13.19 -3.18
CA TYR A 38 2.69 12.24 -2.99
C TYR A 38 1.47 12.88 -2.30
N ASP A 39 1.40 14.21 -2.29
CA ASP A 39 0.25 14.94 -1.77
C ASP A 39 -1.03 14.53 -2.51
N GLY A 40 -1.98 13.96 -1.77
CA GLY A 40 -3.30 13.56 -2.25
C GLY A 40 -4.44 14.46 -1.74
N GLY A 41 -4.12 15.59 -1.12
CA GLY A 41 -5.05 16.44 -0.40
C GLY A 41 -5.18 16.08 1.09
N PRO A 42 -5.73 16.98 1.93
CA PRO A 42 -5.68 16.86 3.38
C PRO A 42 -6.22 15.54 3.94
N GLU A 43 -7.41 15.12 3.50
CA GLU A 43 -8.08 13.89 3.98
C GLU A 43 -7.29 12.64 3.61
N ASN A 44 -6.87 12.53 2.35
CA ASN A 44 -6.07 11.41 1.87
C ASN A 44 -4.70 11.34 2.58
N ASN A 45 -4.06 12.48 2.81
CA ASN A 45 -2.78 12.52 3.50
C ASN A 45 -2.89 12.04 4.96
N ILE A 46 -3.98 12.38 5.65
CA ILE A 46 -4.25 11.88 7.01
C ILE A 46 -4.45 10.36 6.97
N ILE A 47 -5.31 9.85 6.08
CA ILE A 47 -5.56 8.40 5.96
C ILE A 47 -4.26 7.64 5.66
N LYS A 48 -3.43 8.17 4.75
CA LYS A 48 -2.11 7.59 4.44
C LYS A 48 -1.17 7.62 5.65
N ALA A 49 -1.15 8.73 6.39
CA ALA A 49 -0.32 8.88 7.58
C ALA A 49 -0.74 7.92 8.70
N GLU A 50 -2.04 7.75 8.94
CA GLU A 50 -2.56 6.79 9.92
C GLU A 50 -2.10 5.37 9.58
N LYS A 51 -2.30 4.96 8.33
CA LYS A 51 -1.94 3.63 7.86
C LYS A 51 -0.45 3.38 7.96
N ILE A 52 0.39 4.28 7.47
CA ILE A 52 1.84 4.06 7.47
C ILE A 52 2.45 4.13 8.88
N THR A 53 1.86 4.93 9.77
CA THR A 53 2.26 4.97 11.18
C THR A 53 1.94 3.64 11.86
N ALA A 54 0.73 3.12 11.66
CA ALA A 54 0.34 1.82 12.20
C ALA A 54 1.17 0.66 11.63
N GLU A 55 1.43 0.66 10.33
CA GLU A 55 2.30 -0.33 9.68
C GLU A 55 3.74 -0.27 10.22
N TYR A 56 4.32 0.93 10.31
CA TYR A 56 5.66 1.10 10.88
C TYR A 56 5.74 0.55 12.30
N ILE A 57 4.76 0.86 13.14
CA ILE A 57 4.74 0.39 14.52
C ILE A 57 4.60 -1.14 14.57
N SER A 58 3.64 -1.70 13.85
CA SER A 58 3.41 -3.15 13.78
C SER A 58 4.61 -3.94 13.26
N ASP A 59 5.37 -3.35 12.33
CA ASP A 59 6.54 -4.01 11.72
C ASP A 59 7.82 -3.90 12.56
N ASN A 60 7.94 -2.88 13.41
CA ASN A 60 9.18 -2.60 14.17
C ASN A 60 9.08 -2.86 15.68
N TYR A 61 7.87 -2.99 16.24
CA TYR A 61 7.67 -3.21 17.68
C TYR A 61 6.69 -4.35 17.93
N SER A 62 6.92 -5.10 19.01
CA SER A 62 6.03 -6.19 19.43
C SER A 62 4.87 -5.66 20.28
N THR A 63 5.06 -4.53 20.97
CA THR A 63 4.04 -3.89 21.82
C THR A 63 4.08 -2.36 21.69
N LEU A 64 2.99 -1.68 22.07
CA LEU A 64 2.98 -0.21 22.14
C LEU A 64 3.88 0.31 23.26
N ASP A 65 4.03 -0.43 24.35
CA ASP A 65 4.96 -0.08 25.43
C ASP A 65 6.42 -0.03 24.95
N GLU A 66 6.82 -0.93 24.04
CA GLU A 66 8.13 -0.89 23.39
C GLU A 66 8.30 0.37 22.53
N PHE A 67 7.27 0.71 21.75
CA PHE A 67 7.25 1.95 20.97
C PHE A 67 7.38 3.19 21.86
N HIS A 68 6.65 3.26 22.98
CA HIS A 68 6.72 4.39 23.92
C HIS A 68 8.06 4.49 24.63
N LYS A 69 8.70 3.36 24.95
CA LYS A 69 10.06 3.35 25.50
C LYS A 69 11.04 3.95 24.51
N ASP A 70 10.97 3.57 23.23
CA ASP A 70 11.80 4.15 22.17
C ASP A 70 11.56 5.66 22.01
N LEU A 71 10.30 6.10 22.11
CA LEU A 71 9.95 7.52 22.09
C LEU A 71 10.50 8.27 23.32
N THR A 72 10.49 7.64 24.49
CA THR A 72 11.04 8.20 25.74
C THR A 72 12.57 8.30 25.69
N ILE A 73 13.26 7.33 25.09
CA ILE A 73 14.72 7.35 24.87
C ILE A 73 15.13 8.55 24.00
N LEU A 74 14.25 9.00 23.10
CA LEU A 74 14.46 10.18 22.26
C LEU A 74 14.05 11.50 22.95
N ASP A 75 14.17 11.55 24.27
CA ASP A 75 13.84 12.70 25.14
C ASP A 75 12.33 12.98 25.29
N GLY A 76 11.46 12.08 24.81
CA GLY A 76 10.00 12.02 25.09
C GLY A 76 9.13 13.21 24.67
N GLY A 77 9.74 14.38 24.42
CA GLY A 77 9.09 15.62 24.03
C GLY A 77 8.99 15.79 22.52
N ILE A 78 8.78 17.03 22.08
CA ILE A 78 8.55 17.40 20.68
C ILE A 78 9.64 16.86 19.74
N LYS A 79 10.91 16.88 20.16
CA LYS A 79 12.03 16.34 19.37
C LYS A 79 11.95 14.83 19.14
N GLY A 80 11.52 14.07 20.15
CA GLY A 80 11.35 12.62 20.03
C GLY A 80 10.19 12.27 19.09
N ILE A 81 9.09 13.00 19.21
CA ILE A 81 7.94 12.93 18.30
C ILE A 81 8.36 13.22 16.85
N GLU A 82 9.11 14.30 16.61
CA GLU A 82 9.63 14.65 15.28
C GLU A 82 10.56 13.57 14.72
N ALA A 83 11.48 13.05 15.54
CA ALA A 83 12.43 12.03 15.13
C ALA A 83 11.75 10.71 14.74
N ILE A 84 10.72 10.30 15.49
CA ILE A 84 9.91 9.12 15.14
C ILE A 84 9.11 9.38 13.87
N ALA A 85 8.48 10.55 13.73
CA ALA A 85 7.77 10.92 12.51
C ALA A 85 8.70 10.94 11.28
N ASP A 86 9.97 11.34 11.43
CA ASP A 86 10.98 11.25 10.38
C ASP A 86 11.33 9.81 10.01
N LYS A 87 11.45 8.90 10.99
CA LYS A 87 11.64 7.47 10.72
C LYS A 87 10.44 6.89 9.97
N ILE A 88 9.22 7.22 10.39
CA ILE A 88 7.98 6.76 9.72
C ILE A 88 7.89 7.35 8.32
N TYR A 89 8.20 8.63 8.12
CA TYR A 89 8.17 9.23 6.78
C TYR A 89 9.27 8.69 5.87
N LYS A 90 10.43 8.30 6.43
CA LYS A 90 11.44 7.56 5.69
C LYS A 90 10.94 6.17 5.31
N TYR A 91 10.30 5.47 6.24
CA TYR A 91 9.66 4.18 6.00
C TYR A 91 8.59 4.27 4.90
N TYR A 92 7.75 5.32 4.97
CA TYR A 92 6.81 5.72 3.93
C TYR A 92 7.54 5.77 2.59
N LYS A 93 8.48 6.71 2.40
CA LYS A 93 9.20 6.88 1.12
C LYS A 93 9.93 5.63 0.61
N THR A 94 10.30 4.69 1.49
CA THR A 94 10.93 3.42 1.09
C THR A 94 9.93 2.33 0.73
N CYS A 95 8.68 2.43 1.18
CA CYS A 95 7.60 1.66 0.62
C CYS A 95 7.27 2.32 -0.73
N ASP A 96 7.40 1.62 -1.85
CA ASP A 96 7.07 2.14 -3.19
C ASP A 96 5.57 2.48 -3.39
N HIS A 97 4.82 2.64 -2.30
CA HIS A 97 3.40 2.99 -2.20
C HIS A 97 2.57 2.40 -3.32
N LEU A 98 2.41 1.08 -3.25
CA LEU A 98 1.44 0.41 -4.09
C LEU A 98 0.01 0.69 -3.58
N ASP A 99 -0.36 1.94 -3.30
CA ASP A 99 -1.77 2.27 -3.06
C ASP A 99 -2.57 2.28 -4.38
N PHE A 100 -3.89 2.22 -4.29
CA PHE A 100 -4.75 2.05 -5.48
C PHE A 100 -4.48 3.13 -6.55
N ASP A 101 -4.49 4.40 -6.17
CA ASP A 101 -4.31 5.51 -7.11
C ASP A 101 -2.89 5.56 -7.67
N THR A 102 -1.88 5.21 -6.88
CA THR A 102 -0.49 5.16 -7.34
C THR A 102 -0.30 4.01 -8.33
N VAL A 103 -0.82 2.83 -8.05
CA VAL A 103 -0.75 1.68 -8.96
C VAL A 103 -1.52 1.99 -10.25
N LYS A 104 -2.77 2.45 -10.13
CA LYS A 104 -3.60 2.83 -11.27
C LYS A 104 -2.93 3.90 -12.13
N GLY A 105 -2.48 4.99 -11.52
CA GLY A 105 -1.77 6.06 -12.20
C GLY A 105 -0.47 5.59 -12.88
N SER A 106 0.27 4.65 -12.27
CA SER A 106 1.49 4.09 -12.87
C SER A 106 1.20 3.26 -14.13
N ILE A 107 0.05 2.56 -14.17
CA ILE A 107 -0.44 1.80 -15.33
C ILE A 107 -0.86 2.78 -16.44
N SER A 108 -1.74 3.75 -16.12
CA SER A 108 -2.27 4.70 -17.12
C SER A 108 -1.16 5.56 -17.74
N SER A 109 -0.19 5.99 -16.94
CA SER A 109 0.95 6.80 -17.41
C SER A 109 2.09 5.99 -18.04
N LYS A 110 1.97 4.65 -18.11
CA LYS A 110 3.00 3.73 -18.63
C LYS A 110 4.36 3.86 -17.92
N LYS A 111 4.38 4.37 -16.68
CA LYS A 111 5.61 4.53 -15.88
C LYS A 111 6.12 3.19 -15.36
N ASP A 112 5.23 2.24 -15.12
CA ASP A 112 5.59 0.89 -14.69
C ASP A 112 5.25 -0.14 -15.77
N ILE A 113 6.29 -0.57 -16.51
CA ILE A 113 6.16 -1.52 -17.62
C ILE A 113 5.65 -2.89 -17.12
N THR A 114 6.07 -3.32 -15.93
CA THR A 114 5.66 -4.61 -15.35
C THR A 114 4.16 -4.61 -15.08
N LEU A 115 3.66 -3.57 -14.40
CA LEU A 115 2.23 -3.42 -14.11
C LEU A 115 1.41 -3.24 -15.40
N LYS A 116 1.95 -2.52 -16.40
CA LYS A 116 1.29 -2.38 -17.70
C LYS A 116 1.14 -3.73 -18.42
N ILE A 117 2.19 -4.54 -18.46
CA ILE A 117 2.14 -5.87 -19.08
C ILE A 117 1.13 -6.77 -18.37
N ILE A 118 1.14 -6.78 -17.03
CA ILE A 118 0.15 -7.55 -16.26
C ILE A 118 -1.28 -7.09 -16.60
N THR A 119 -1.50 -5.77 -16.71
CA THR A 119 -2.79 -5.20 -17.09
C THR A 119 -3.22 -5.63 -18.49
N ASP A 120 -2.30 -5.62 -19.46
CA ASP A 120 -2.59 -6.08 -20.82
C ASP A 120 -2.95 -7.57 -20.86
N LEU A 121 -2.26 -8.40 -20.08
CA LEU A 121 -2.58 -9.82 -19.96
C LEU A 121 -3.94 -10.06 -19.31
N VAL A 122 -4.31 -9.28 -18.29
CA VAL A 122 -5.64 -9.35 -17.67
C VAL A 122 -6.72 -8.87 -18.65
N ALA A 123 -6.48 -7.78 -19.40
CA ALA A 123 -7.41 -7.27 -20.40
C ALA A 123 -7.65 -8.28 -21.52
N TYR A 124 -6.57 -8.95 -21.97
CA TYR A 124 -6.65 -10.04 -22.94
C TYR A 124 -7.53 -11.19 -22.42
N LYS A 125 -7.36 -11.60 -21.16
CA LYS A 125 -8.20 -12.64 -20.54
C LYS A 125 -9.68 -12.23 -20.44
N ILE A 126 -9.96 -10.96 -20.14
CA ILE A 126 -11.33 -10.44 -20.16
C ILE A 126 -11.92 -10.56 -21.57
N SER A 127 -11.14 -10.22 -22.61
CA SER A 127 -11.60 -10.34 -24.00
C SER A 127 -11.88 -11.78 -24.45
N GLU A 128 -11.24 -12.77 -23.83
CA GLU A 128 -11.51 -14.19 -24.08
C GLU A 128 -12.69 -14.74 -23.27
N SER A 129 -13.36 -13.91 -22.46
CA SER A 129 -14.41 -14.33 -21.53
C SER A 129 -15.79 -13.79 -21.90
N LYS A 130 -16.83 -14.27 -21.20
CA LYS A 130 -18.21 -13.74 -21.32
C LYS A 130 -18.34 -12.27 -20.92
N ASP A 131 -17.30 -11.71 -20.30
CA ASP A 131 -17.26 -10.34 -19.81
C ASP A 131 -16.65 -9.35 -20.81
N ASP A 132 -16.33 -9.80 -22.03
CA ASP A 132 -15.83 -8.93 -23.08
C ASP A 132 -16.81 -7.79 -23.38
N LYS A 133 -16.33 -6.56 -23.25
CA LYS A 133 -17.05 -5.31 -23.56
C LYS A 133 -16.30 -4.47 -24.59
N GLY A 134 -15.35 -5.07 -25.30
CA GLY A 134 -14.47 -4.40 -26.25
C GLY A 134 -13.17 -3.88 -25.61
N PRO A 135 -12.14 -3.62 -26.43
CA PRO A 135 -10.76 -3.41 -25.98
C PRO A 135 -10.60 -2.33 -24.91
N ASP A 136 -11.25 -1.17 -25.09
CA ASP A 136 -11.11 -0.03 -24.17
C ASP A 136 -11.72 -0.33 -22.81
N LEU A 137 -12.93 -0.89 -22.78
CA LEU A 137 -13.62 -1.23 -21.53
C LEU A 137 -12.94 -2.40 -20.82
N ASN A 138 -12.38 -3.36 -21.56
CA ASN A 138 -11.60 -4.45 -21.00
C ASN A 138 -10.32 -3.93 -20.35
N PHE A 139 -9.63 -2.97 -20.98
CA PHE A 139 -8.43 -2.35 -20.41
C PHE A 139 -8.75 -1.56 -19.13
N ILE A 140 -9.80 -0.72 -19.14
CA ILE A 140 -10.22 0.05 -17.94
C ILE A 140 -10.58 -0.89 -16.77
N SER A 141 -11.27 -1.99 -17.08
CA SER A 141 -11.62 -3.02 -16.09
C SER A 141 -10.36 -3.69 -15.54
N ALA A 142 -9.47 -4.15 -16.41
CA ALA A 142 -8.20 -4.76 -16.04
C ALA A 142 -7.33 -3.83 -15.18
N GLU A 143 -7.22 -2.56 -15.57
CA GLU A 143 -6.46 -1.54 -14.84
C GLU A 143 -6.99 -1.41 -13.41
N THR A 144 -8.30 -1.35 -13.25
CA THR A 144 -8.95 -1.26 -11.93
C THR A 144 -8.69 -2.53 -11.11
N PHE A 145 -8.83 -3.72 -11.68
CA PHE A 145 -8.61 -4.98 -10.95
C PHE A 145 -7.15 -5.18 -10.56
N VAL A 146 -6.20 -4.84 -11.43
CA VAL A 146 -4.78 -4.90 -11.11
C VAL A 146 -4.46 -3.90 -10.00
N ALA A 147 -4.96 -2.66 -10.09
CA ALA A 147 -4.74 -1.66 -9.05
C ALA A 147 -5.31 -2.08 -7.69
N GLU A 148 -6.53 -2.62 -7.65
CA GLU A 148 -7.13 -3.14 -6.43
C GLU A 148 -6.36 -4.33 -5.85
N TYR A 149 -6.06 -5.33 -6.70
CA TYR A 149 -5.39 -6.54 -6.24
C TYR A 149 -4.00 -6.22 -5.71
N VAL A 150 -3.23 -5.44 -6.46
CA VAL A 150 -1.86 -5.10 -6.07
C VAL A 150 -1.85 -4.31 -4.77
N SER A 151 -2.72 -3.31 -4.64
CA SER A 151 -2.75 -2.43 -3.47
C SER A 151 -3.25 -3.09 -2.19
N LYS A 152 -4.09 -4.11 -2.30
CA LYS A 152 -4.56 -4.91 -1.16
C LYS A 152 -3.54 -5.97 -0.73
N ASN A 153 -2.68 -6.45 -1.63
CA ASN A 153 -1.86 -7.65 -1.39
C ASN A 153 -0.35 -7.38 -1.26
N PHE A 154 0.16 -6.21 -1.66
CA PHE A 154 1.59 -5.91 -1.63
C PHE A 154 1.85 -4.54 -1.03
N ARG A 155 2.83 -4.47 -0.13
CA ARG A 155 3.20 -3.22 0.54
C ARG A 155 4.11 -2.35 -0.33
N ASN A 156 4.96 -2.98 -1.13
CA ASN A 156 5.97 -2.33 -1.94
C ASN A 156 6.28 -3.15 -3.20
N LYS A 157 6.97 -2.52 -4.15
CA LYS A 157 7.29 -3.12 -5.45
C LYS A 157 8.19 -4.34 -5.31
N LYS A 158 9.12 -4.34 -4.35
CA LYS A 158 10.00 -5.48 -4.08
C LYS A 158 9.23 -6.74 -3.69
N GLU A 159 8.19 -6.62 -2.87
CA GLU A 159 7.31 -7.73 -2.52
C GLU A 159 6.54 -8.25 -3.74
N LEU A 160 5.98 -7.34 -4.55
CA LEU A 160 5.30 -7.68 -5.81
C LEU A 160 6.23 -8.42 -6.78
N GLU A 161 7.43 -7.87 -7.03
CA GLU A 161 8.45 -8.45 -7.90
C GLU A 161 8.92 -9.82 -7.39
N SER A 162 9.09 -9.97 -6.07
CA SER A 162 9.43 -11.25 -5.46
C SER A 162 8.33 -12.29 -5.70
N LYS A 163 7.06 -11.90 -5.57
CA LYS A 163 5.92 -12.79 -5.84
C LYS A 163 5.88 -13.21 -7.30
N ILE A 164 6.02 -12.27 -8.24
CA ILE A 164 6.04 -12.55 -9.68
C ILE A 164 7.20 -13.51 -10.01
N SER A 165 8.39 -13.24 -9.48
CA SER A 165 9.59 -14.06 -9.71
C SER A 165 9.43 -15.50 -9.20
N LYS A 166 8.74 -15.69 -8.06
CA LYS A 166 8.41 -17.02 -7.53
C LYS A 166 7.42 -17.79 -8.40
N LEU A 167 6.58 -17.11 -9.17
CA LEU A 167 5.64 -17.75 -10.09
C LEU A 167 6.31 -18.22 -11.38
N GLY A 168 7.43 -17.61 -11.76
CA GLY A 168 8.25 -18.01 -12.90
C GLY A 168 9.16 -16.88 -13.36
N LYS A 169 10.15 -17.21 -14.19
CA LYS A 169 11.00 -16.20 -14.82
C LYS A 169 10.26 -15.48 -15.95
N ASP A 170 10.58 -14.21 -16.13
CA ASP A 170 10.15 -13.37 -17.24
C ASP A 170 8.63 -13.44 -17.48
N MET A 171 8.23 -13.63 -18.74
CA MET A 171 6.84 -13.63 -19.18
C MET A 171 5.99 -14.75 -18.56
N LYS A 172 6.60 -15.85 -18.11
CA LYS A 172 5.88 -16.94 -17.43
C LYS A 172 5.40 -16.51 -16.05
N GLY A 173 6.22 -15.75 -15.31
CA GLY A 173 5.84 -15.20 -14.02
C GLY A 173 4.71 -14.18 -14.16
N LEU A 174 4.81 -13.30 -15.15
CA LEU A 174 3.81 -12.27 -15.45
C LEU A 174 2.46 -12.86 -15.85
N ASN A 175 2.44 -13.87 -16.74
CA ASN A 175 1.21 -14.57 -17.13
C ASN A 175 0.52 -15.23 -15.94
N ARG A 176 1.27 -15.97 -15.12
CA ARG A 176 0.72 -16.63 -13.93
C ARG A 176 0.22 -15.63 -12.89
N PHE A 177 0.88 -14.49 -12.76
CA PHE A 177 0.39 -13.42 -11.89
C PHE A 177 -0.90 -12.81 -12.43
N ALA A 178 -0.99 -12.57 -13.73
CA ALA A 178 -2.21 -12.10 -14.38
C ALA A 178 -3.38 -13.09 -14.21
N ASP A 179 -3.12 -14.41 -14.27
CA ASP A 179 -4.13 -15.44 -13.95
C ASP A 179 -4.68 -15.28 -12.53
N ILE A 180 -3.80 -15.03 -11.56
CA ILE A 180 -4.21 -14.85 -10.15
C ILE A 180 -5.12 -13.61 -10.02
N VAL A 181 -4.74 -12.49 -10.63
CA VAL A 181 -5.53 -11.25 -10.59
C VAL A 181 -6.89 -11.47 -11.28
N TYR A 182 -6.90 -12.05 -12.48
CA TYR A 182 -8.13 -12.30 -13.23
C TYR A 182 -9.06 -13.26 -12.47
N ASN A 183 -8.54 -14.33 -11.88
CA ASN A 183 -9.34 -15.27 -11.10
C ASN A 183 -9.89 -14.63 -9.82
N HIS A 184 -9.12 -13.74 -9.17
CA HIS A 184 -9.62 -12.98 -8.03
C HIS A 184 -10.84 -12.12 -8.42
N PHE A 185 -10.78 -11.48 -9.59
CA PHE A 185 -11.90 -10.73 -10.13
C PHE A 185 -13.09 -11.62 -10.50
N ALA A 186 -12.87 -12.67 -11.30
CA ALA A 186 -13.93 -13.55 -11.79
C ALA A 186 -14.69 -14.21 -10.63
N ASN A 187 -13.99 -14.61 -9.56
CA ASN A 187 -14.61 -15.23 -8.38
C ASN A 187 -15.33 -14.23 -7.46
N ASN A 188 -14.97 -12.94 -7.51
CA ASN A 188 -15.62 -11.90 -6.70
C ASN A 188 -16.87 -11.31 -7.37
N LYS A 189 -17.15 -11.65 -8.64
CA LYS A 189 -18.37 -11.22 -9.34
C LYS A 189 -19.64 -11.95 -8.89
N ASP A 190 -19.49 -13.16 -8.37
CA ASP A 190 -20.61 -14.02 -7.97
C ASP A 190 -20.93 -13.91 -6.46
N LYS A 191 -20.43 -12.87 -5.79
CA LYS A 191 -20.72 -12.52 -4.39
C LYS A 191 -21.38 -11.15 -4.31
#